data_AF-A0A1G3RRU9-F1
#
_entry.id   AF-A0A1G3RRU9-F1
#
_cell.length_a   1.000
_cell.length_b   1.000
_cell.length_c   1.000
_cell.angle_alpha   90.00
_cell.angle_beta   90.00
_cell.angle_gamma   90.00
#
_symmetry.space_group_name_H-M   'P 1'
#
loop_
_entity.id
_entity.type
_entity.pdbx_description
1 polymer ?
#
loop_
_entity_poly.entity_id
_entity_poly.type
_entity_poly.pdbx_seq_one_letter_code
_entity_poly.pdbx_strand_id
1 'polypeptide(L)'
;MNCTEFLDRLDASDGFSLDRLYLDEEQRLHAATCPGCTRASEKIQAALAVYRLPDLVSSVDLVPRVLDLIPFLPAPRRVVSMRNWLLAGFILLLSLGGLPMTGGYRALSYQYGMGFSLPLILVMSGALTLYVGLFALSHLDELATHFNLRSFSH
;
A
#
# COMPACT_ATOMS: atom_id res chain seq x y z
N MET A 1 3.95 -8.09 -21.37
CA MET A 1 3.00 -7.75 -20.29
C MET A 1 1.66 -8.48 -20.41
N ASN A 2 1.09 -8.93 -19.29
CA ASN A 2 -0.26 -9.51 -19.18
C ASN A 2 -1.30 -8.46 -18.72
N CYS A 3 -2.60 -8.80 -18.70
CA CYS A 3 -3.65 -7.83 -18.36
C CYS A 3 -3.55 -7.31 -16.92
N THR A 4 -3.17 -8.15 -15.96
CA THR A 4 -3.02 -7.75 -14.55
C THR A 4 -1.89 -6.74 -14.39
N GLU A 5 -0.73 -7.04 -14.96
CA GLU A 5 0.43 -6.14 -14.95
C GLU A 5 0.14 -4.83 -15.67
N PHE A 6 -0.66 -4.86 -16.75
CA PHE A 6 -1.12 -3.64 -17.40
C PHE A 6 -1.96 -2.76 -16.47
N LEU A 7 -2.94 -3.35 -15.79
CA LEU A 7 -3.82 -2.63 -14.85
C LEU A 7 -3.02 -2.09 -13.66
N ASP A 8 -2.12 -2.89 -13.08
CA ASP A 8 -1.25 -2.46 -11.99
C ASP A 8 -0.37 -1.26 -12.39
N ARG A 9 0.22 -1.29 -13.59
CA ARG A 9 1.01 -0.16 -14.11
C ARG A 9 0.14 1.04 -14.48
N LEU A 10 -1.08 0.82 -14.94
CA LEU A 10 -2.04 1.88 -15.25
C LEU A 10 -2.48 2.61 -13.98
N ASP A 11 -2.75 1.87 -12.90
CA ASP A 11 -3.10 2.41 -11.59
C ASP A 11 -1.92 3.11 -10.90
N ALA A 12 -0.69 2.61 -11.09
CA ALA A 12 0.53 3.23 -10.57
C ALA A 12 0.91 4.53 -11.29
N SER A 13 0.40 4.75 -12.51
CA SER A 13 0.55 6.03 -13.19
C SER A 13 -0.43 7.02 -12.55
N ASP A 14 0.08 7.91 -11.70
CA ASP A 14 -0.66 8.79 -10.76
C ASP A 14 -1.64 9.81 -11.39
N GLY A 15 -2.30 9.53 -12.52
CA GLY A 15 -3.29 10.42 -13.13
C GLY A 15 -2.70 11.66 -13.79
N PHE A 16 -1.48 12.07 -13.43
CA PHE A 16 -0.78 13.23 -13.97
C PHE A 16 -0.26 12.99 -15.38
N SER A 17 0.12 11.75 -15.71
CA SER A 17 0.70 11.35 -16.98
C SER A 17 -0.24 10.50 -17.84
N LEU A 18 -1.56 10.68 -17.74
CA LEU A 18 -2.53 9.88 -18.52
C LEU A 18 -3.00 10.55 -19.82
N ASP A 19 -2.21 11.49 -20.35
CA ASP A 19 -2.34 11.81 -21.77
C ASP A 19 -1.95 10.56 -22.58
N ARG A 20 -2.63 10.27 -23.70
CA ARG A 20 -2.36 9.06 -24.54
C ARG A 20 -0.87 8.91 -24.93
N LEU A 21 -0.12 10.00 -24.80
CA LEU A 21 1.31 10.16 -25.06
C LEU A 21 2.24 9.57 -23.99
N TYR A 22 1.75 9.20 -22.80
CA TYR A 22 2.60 8.79 -21.65
C TYR A 22 2.42 7.35 -21.19
N LEU A 23 1.58 6.55 -21.87
CA LEU A 23 1.66 5.09 -21.76
C LEU A 23 3.04 4.67 -22.30
N ASP A 24 3.72 3.81 -21.55
CA ASP A 24 4.95 3.19 -22.03
C ASP A 24 4.67 2.41 -23.34
N GLU A 25 5.70 2.18 -24.15
CA GLU A 25 5.55 1.54 -25.45
C GLU A 25 4.94 0.14 -25.33
N GLU A 26 5.36 -0.60 -24.29
CA GLU A 26 4.80 -1.92 -23.97
C GLU A 26 3.30 -1.83 -23.61
N GLN A 27 2.89 -0.78 -22.90
CA GLN A 27 1.49 -0.54 -22.53
C GLN A 27 0.61 -0.22 -23.74
N ARG A 28 1.12 0.58 -24.69
CA ARG A 28 0.43 0.91 -25.93
C ARG A 28 0.21 -0.33 -26.80
N LEU A 29 1.24 -1.15 -26.97
CA LEU A 29 1.14 -2.39 -27.76
C LEU A 29 0.10 -3.35 -27.18
N HIS A 30 0.09 -3.53 -25.86
CA HIS A 30 -0.89 -4.39 -25.22
C HIS A 30 -2.31 -3.83 -25.32
N ALA A 31 -2.51 -2.54 -25.09
CA ALA A 31 -3.82 -1.90 -25.23
C ALA A 31 -4.35 -1.93 -26.66
N ALA A 32 -3.48 -1.95 -27.67
CA ALA A 32 -3.87 -2.13 -29.08
C ALA A 32 -4.33 -3.56 -29.39
N THR A 33 -3.82 -4.55 -28.65
CA THR A 33 -4.09 -5.98 -28.87
C THR A 33 -5.24 -6.51 -28.01
N CYS A 34 -5.42 -5.95 -26.81
CA CYS A 34 -6.41 -6.42 -25.84
C CYS A 34 -7.56 -5.43 -25.65
N PRO A 35 -8.79 -5.74 -26.14
CA PRO A 35 -9.94 -4.82 -26.07
C PRO A 35 -10.42 -4.55 -24.64
N GLY A 36 -10.18 -5.48 -23.69
CA GLY A 36 -10.49 -5.27 -22.28
C GLY A 36 -9.63 -4.17 -21.67
N CYS A 37 -8.32 -4.22 -21.93
CA CYS A 37 -7.36 -3.22 -21.48
C CYS A 37 -7.58 -1.86 -22.15
N THR A 38 -7.97 -1.83 -23.43
CA THR A 38 -8.35 -0.59 -24.12
C THR A 38 -9.54 0.10 -23.44
N ARG A 39 -10.61 -0.66 -23.15
CA ARG A 39 -11.80 -0.11 -22.50
C ARG A 39 -11.49 0.38 -21.09
N ALA A 40 -10.60 -0.30 -20.37
CA ALA A 40 -10.18 0.12 -19.04
C ALA A 40 -9.44 1.47 -19.08
N SER A 41 -8.46 1.63 -19.98
CA SER A 41 -7.72 2.88 -20.12
C SER A 41 -8.60 4.03 -20.60
N GLU A 42 -9.52 3.78 -21.54
CA GLU A 42 -10.50 4.78 -22.00
C GLU A 42 -11.45 5.24 -20.88
N LYS A 43 -11.92 4.33 -20.02
CA LYS A 43 -12.75 4.69 -18.86
C LYS A 43 -12.01 5.59 -17.88
N ILE A 44 -10.75 5.28 -17.58
CA ILE A 44 -9.93 6.10 -16.67
C ILE A 44 -9.65 7.47 -17.31
N GLN A 45 -9.30 7.51 -18.60
CA GLN A 45 -9.10 8.78 -19.31
C GLN A 45 -10.38 9.63 -19.33
N ALA A 46 -11.54 9.03 -19.58
CA ALA A 46 -12.81 9.74 -19.53
C ALA A 46 -13.10 10.31 -18.12
N ALA A 47 -12.87 9.53 -17.07
CA ALA A 47 -13.04 9.99 -15.69
C ALA A 47 -12.09 11.15 -15.34
N LEU A 48 -10.82 11.08 -15.77
CA LEU A 48 -9.85 12.15 -15.56
C LEU A 48 -10.16 13.41 -16.38
N ALA A 49 -10.65 13.25 -17.61
CA ALA A 49 -11.12 14.37 -18.42
C ALA A 49 -12.28 15.10 -17.73
N VAL A 50 -13.20 14.35 -17.09
CA VAL A 50 -14.27 14.93 -16.27
C VAL A 50 -13.69 15.69 -15.06
N TYR A 51 -12.70 15.12 -14.38
CA TYR A 51 -12.07 15.75 -13.22
C TYR A 51 -11.30 17.05 -13.57
N ARG A 52 -10.73 17.14 -14.77
CA ARG A 52 -9.92 18.28 -15.22
C ARG A 52 -10.73 19.45 -15.79
N LEU A 53 -12.06 19.34 -15.91
CA LEU A 53 -12.87 20.46 -16.41
C LEU A 53 -12.79 21.64 -15.43
N PRO A 54 -12.46 22.86 -15.92
CA PRO A 54 -12.31 24.04 -15.07
C PRO A 54 -13.61 24.40 -14.33
N ASP A 55 -14.78 24.07 -14.90
CA ASP A 55 -16.08 24.34 -14.27
C ASP A 55 -16.35 23.49 -13.03
N LEU A 56 -15.75 22.30 -12.89
CA LEU A 56 -15.87 21.49 -11.67
C LEU A 56 -15.13 22.11 -10.48
N VAL A 57 -14.04 22.85 -10.73
CA VAL A 57 -13.30 23.58 -9.69
C VAL A 57 -14.15 24.69 -9.08
N SER A 58 -15.12 25.22 -9.83
CA SER A 58 -16.09 26.22 -9.36
C SER A 58 -17.35 25.63 -8.71
N SER A 59 -17.57 24.31 -8.84
CA SER A 59 -18.69 23.65 -8.18
C SER A 59 -18.36 23.45 -6.70
N VAL A 60 -18.85 24.38 -5.89
CA VAL A 60 -18.60 24.53 -4.44
C VAL A 60 -18.93 23.28 -3.60
N ASP A 61 -19.48 22.20 -4.17
CA ASP A 61 -20.08 21.10 -3.41
C ASP A 61 -19.77 19.68 -3.93
N LEU A 62 -18.57 19.45 -4.49
CA LEU A 62 -18.13 18.09 -4.86
C LEU A 62 -17.86 17.20 -3.64
N VAL A 63 -17.40 17.79 -2.54
CA VAL A 63 -16.99 17.07 -1.32
C VAL A 63 -18.13 16.24 -0.72
N PRO A 64 -19.32 16.80 -0.40
CA PRO A 64 -20.41 15.99 0.14
C PRO A 64 -20.91 14.92 -0.83
N ARG A 65 -20.93 15.23 -2.13
CA ARG A 65 -21.36 14.28 -3.16
C ARG A 65 -20.41 13.09 -3.32
N VAL A 66 -19.11 13.33 -3.19
CA VAL A 66 -18.10 12.27 -3.17
C VAL A 66 -18.20 11.49 -1.87
N LEU A 67 -18.33 12.16 -0.72
CA LEU A 67 -18.52 11.50 0.59
C LEU A 67 -19.73 10.56 0.61
N ASP A 68 -20.85 10.95 -0.01
CA ASP A 68 -22.04 10.10 -0.15
C ASP A 68 -21.81 8.86 -1.01
N LEU A 69 -20.85 8.91 -1.93
CA LEU A 69 -20.50 7.79 -2.82
C LEU A 69 -19.44 6.86 -2.22
N ILE A 70 -18.62 7.33 -1.27
CA ILE A 70 -17.58 6.53 -0.60
C ILE A 70 -18.09 5.19 -0.03
N PRO A 71 -19.23 5.10 0.67
CA PRO A 71 -19.68 3.81 1.22
C PRO A 71 -20.03 2.77 0.15
N PHE A 72 -20.23 3.18 -1.11
CA PHE A 72 -20.54 2.29 -2.22
C PHE A 72 -19.32 1.98 -3.11
N LEU A 73 -18.20 2.67 -2.89
CA LEU A 73 -16.95 2.39 -3.58
C LEU A 73 -16.25 1.22 -2.89
N PRO A 74 -15.75 0.22 -3.64
CA PRO A 74 -14.90 -0.80 -3.05
C PRO A 74 -13.67 -0.12 -2.44
N ALA A 75 -13.32 -0.51 -1.21
CA ALA A 75 -12.16 0.06 -0.53
C ALA A 75 -10.95 -0.01 -1.48
N PRO A 76 -10.21 1.11 -1.67
CA PRO A 76 -9.07 1.14 -2.58
C PRO A 76 -8.10 0.04 -2.17
N ARG A 77 -7.89 -0.94 -3.06
CA ARG A 77 -6.99 -2.07 -2.85
C ARG A 77 -5.56 -1.59 -2.99
N ARG A 78 -5.03 -0.89 -1.98
CA ARG A 78 -3.58 -0.78 -1.84
C ARG A 78 -3.07 -2.12 -1.32
N VAL A 79 -2.91 -3.07 -2.24
CA VAL A 79 -2.20 -4.31 -2.00
C VAL A 79 -0.72 -3.98 -1.84
N VAL A 80 -0.31 -3.69 -0.61
CA VAL A 80 1.11 -3.67 -0.27
C VAL A 80 1.60 -5.11 -0.37
N SER A 81 2.54 -5.38 -1.27
CA SER A 81 3.05 -6.74 -1.47
C SER A 81 3.50 -7.36 -0.14
N MET A 82 2.93 -8.52 0.23
CA MET A 82 3.29 -9.30 1.42
C MET A 82 4.81 -9.54 1.53
N ARG A 83 5.49 -9.65 0.38
CA ARG A 83 6.95 -9.79 0.30
C ARG A 83 7.69 -8.60 0.92
N ASN A 84 7.22 -7.37 0.66
CA ASN A 84 7.86 -6.17 1.17
C ASN A 84 7.72 -6.08 2.69
N TRP A 85 6.56 -6.48 3.23
CA TRP A 85 6.36 -6.60 4.67
C TRP A 85 7.27 -7.66 5.28
N LEU A 86 7.31 -8.88 4.74
CA LEU A 86 8.19 -9.93 5.26
C LEU A 86 9.67 -9.51 5.26
N LEU A 87 10.13 -8.85 4.21
CA LEU A 87 11.49 -8.33 4.13
C LEU A 87 11.75 -7.26 5.20
N ALA A 88 10.82 -6.32 5.40
CA ALA A 88 10.92 -5.30 6.44
C ALA A 88 10.98 -5.94 7.84
N GLY A 89 10.11 -6.91 8.12
CA GLY A 89 10.10 -7.65 9.39
C GLY A 89 11.39 -8.43 9.61
N PHE A 90 11.95 -9.06 8.58
CA PHE A 90 13.23 -9.75 8.66
C PHE A 90 14.39 -8.79 8.98
N ILE A 91 14.44 -7.63 8.32
CA ILE A 91 15.43 -6.58 8.61
C ILE A 91 15.29 -6.09 10.05
N LEU A 92 14.07 -5.90 10.53
CA LEU A 92 13.78 -5.45 11.89
C LEU A 92 14.27 -6.47 12.93
N LEU A 93 14.00 -7.77 12.70
CA LEU A 93 14.48 -8.85 13.56
C LEU A 93 16.01 -8.96 13.58
N LEU A 94 16.65 -8.89 12.42
CA LEU A 94 18.11 -8.87 12.32
C LEU A 94 18.71 -7.67 13.05
N SER A 95 18.08 -6.50 12.93
CA SER A 95 18.52 -5.30 13.61
C SER A 95 18.43 -5.46 15.13
N LEU A 96 17.32 -6.00 15.64
CA LEU A 96 17.13 -6.28 17.07
C LEU A 96 18.18 -7.27 17.60
N GLY A 97 18.38 -8.39 16.88
CA GLY A 97 19.32 -9.44 17.28
C GLY A 97 20.79 -9.04 17.13
N GLY A 98 21.10 -8.16 16.17
CA GLY A 98 22.46 -7.66 15.91
C GLY A 98 22.87 -6.51 16.83
N LEU A 99 21.92 -5.78 17.42
CA LEU A 99 22.18 -4.62 18.25
C LEU A 99 23.16 -4.90 19.42
N PRO A 100 23.06 -6.02 20.17
CA PRO A 100 24.00 -6.37 21.24
C PRO A 100 25.44 -6.60 20.78
N MET A 101 25.63 -6.91 19.48
CA MET A 101 26.96 -7.13 18.90
C MET A 101 27.67 -5.83 18.51
N THR A 102 26.95 -4.70 18.47
CA THR A 102 27.51 -3.41 18.08
C THR A 102 28.39 -2.83 19.19
N GLY A 103 29.48 -2.15 18.79
CA GLY A 103 30.37 -1.46 19.74
C GLY A 103 29.65 -0.36 20.54
N GLY A 104 28.68 0.33 19.92
CA GLY A 104 27.88 1.37 20.57
C GLY A 104 27.03 0.82 21.72
N TYR A 105 26.36 -0.33 21.52
CA TYR A 105 25.63 -0.99 22.60
C TYR A 105 26.55 -1.36 23.77
N ARG A 106 27.74 -1.92 23.48
CA ARG A 106 28.71 -2.28 24.53
C ARG A 106 29.21 -1.07 25.31
N ALA A 107 29.51 0.03 24.63
CA ALA A 107 29.93 1.27 25.27
C ALA A 107 28.83 1.84 26.19
N LEU A 108 27.59 1.87 25.71
CA LEU A 108 26.43 2.30 26.50
C LEU A 108 26.17 1.36 27.68
N SER A 109 26.23 0.04 27.48
CA SER A 109 26.04 -0.93 28.56
C SER A 109 27.15 -0.85 29.61
N TYR A 110 28.37 -0.50 29.21
CA TYR A 110 29.48 -0.29 30.15
C TYR A 110 29.25 0.96 31.01
N GLN A 111 28.73 2.04 30.43
CA GLN A 111 28.53 3.31 31.13
C GLN A 111 27.27 3.31 32.02
N TYR A 112 26.18 2.72 31.57
CA TYR A 112 24.88 2.76 32.24
C TYR A 112 24.48 1.44 32.94
N GLY A 113 25.28 0.38 32.76
CA GLY A 113 25.05 -0.93 33.38
C GLY A 113 23.74 -1.59 32.95
N MET A 114 23.21 -2.45 33.81
CA MET A 114 21.93 -3.14 33.58
C MET A 114 20.71 -2.22 33.58
N GLY A 115 20.82 -0.98 34.07
CA GLY A 115 19.72 -0.02 34.05
C GLY A 115 19.32 0.40 32.62
N PHE A 116 20.24 0.27 31.66
CA PHE A 116 20.00 0.62 30.26
C PHE A 116 19.30 -0.48 29.44
N SER A 117 19.47 -1.75 29.80
CA SER A 117 18.92 -2.85 29.01
C SER A 117 17.38 -2.90 29.09
N LEU A 118 16.82 -2.59 30.26
CA LEU A 118 15.37 -2.64 30.49
C LEU A 118 14.58 -1.63 29.62
N PRO A 119 14.88 -0.32 29.62
CA PRO A 119 14.18 0.63 28.75
C PRO A 119 14.40 0.32 27.27
N LEU A 120 15.60 -0.15 26.90
CA LEU A 120 15.89 -0.54 25.53
C LEU A 120 15.02 -1.72 25.07
N ILE A 121 14.94 -2.78 25.86
CA ILE A 121 14.07 -3.93 25.57
C ILE A 121 12.62 -3.47 25.44
N LEU A 122 12.15 -2.62 26.35
CA LEU A 122 10.78 -2.11 26.33
C LEU A 122 10.46 -1.36 25.04
N VAL A 123 11.34 -0.46 24.60
CA VAL A 123 11.17 0.28 23.34
C VAL A 123 11.22 -0.66 22.13
N MET A 124 12.16 -1.60 22.11
CA MET A 124 12.30 -2.55 21.00
C MET A 124 11.11 -3.50 20.90
N SER A 125 10.63 -4.04 22.03
CA SER A 125 9.43 -4.87 22.09
C SER A 125 8.20 -4.08 21.66
N GLY A 126 8.06 -2.82 22.12
CA GLY A 126 6.95 -1.96 21.71
C GLY A 126 6.93 -1.68 20.21
N ALA A 127 8.09 -1.37 19.61
CA ALA A 127 8.23 -1.17 18.17
C ALA A 127 7.87 -2.46 17.39
N LEU A 128 8.34 -3.62 17.87
CA LEU A 128 8.03 -4.91 17.26
C LEU A 128 6.52 -5.22 17.36
N THR A 129 5.89 -5.00 18.51
CA THR A 129 4.45 -5.19 18.70
C THR A 129 3.64 -4.29 17.78
N LEU A 130 4.01 -3.01 17.66
CA LEU A 130 3.37 -2.07 16.74
C LEU A 130 3.48 -2.56 15.29
N TYR A 131 4.68 -2.99 14.89
CA TYR A 131 4.92 -3.55 13.56
C TYR A 131 4.04 -4.78 13.28
N VAL A 132 3.98 -5.74 14.21
CA VAL A 132 3.15 -6.95 14.08
C VAL A 132 1.67 -6.59 14.02
N GLY A 133 1.22 -5.63 14.82
CA GLY A 133 -0.15 -5.12 14.80
C GLY A 133 -0.54 -4.52 13.44
N LEU A 134 0.31 -3.65 12.88
CA LEU A 134 0.09 -3.06 11.55
C LEU A 134 0.13 -4.13 10.44
N PHE A 135 1.03 -5.09 10.54
CA PHE A 135 1.10 -6.22 9.63
C PHE A 135 -0.20 -7.04 9.65
N ALA A 136 -0.68 -7.40 10.85
CA ALA A 136 -1.92 -8.15 11.01
C ALA A 136 -3.11 -7.36 10.44
N LEU A 137 -3.26 -6.08 10.81
CA LEU A 137 -4.34 -5.21 10.34
C LEU A 137 -4.37 -5.08 8.81
N SER A 138 -3.20 -4.91 8.18
CA SER A 138 -3.09 -4.76 6.72
C SER A 138 -3.40 -6.04 5.94
N HIS A 139 -3.31 -7.21 6.58
CA HIS A 139 -3.57 -8.51 5.95
C HIS A 139 -4.79 -9.21 6.53
N LEU A 140 -5.61 -8.52 7.34
CA LEU A 140 -6.81 -9.11 7.96
C LEU A 140 -7.76 -9.71 6.93
N ASP A 141 -7.94 -9.05 5.77
CA ASP A 141 -8.82 -9.54 4.70
C ASP A 141 -8.29 -10.82 4.04
N GLU A 142 -6.98 -10.90 3.80
CA GLU A 142 -6.33 -12.10 3.27
C GLU A 142 -6.37 -13.24 4.29
N LEU A 143 -6.11 -12.96 5.57
CA LEU A 143 -6.20 -13.92 6.65
C LEU A 143 -7.64 -14.41 6.83
N ALA A 144 -8.64 -13.52 6.81
CA ALA A 144 -10.05 -13.89 6.90
C ALA A 144 -10.48 -14.79 5.75
N THR A 145 -9.96 -14.53 4.54
CA THR A 145 -10.18 -15.37 3.36
C THR A 145 -9.55 -16.74 3.52
N HIS A 146 -8.30 -16.83 3.99
CA HIS A 146 -7.59 -18.10 4.20
C HIS A 146 -8.16 -18.94 5.36
N PHE A 147 -8.63 -18.30 6.43
CA PHE A 147 -9.23 -18.96 7.60
C PHE A 147 -10.73 -19.27 7.42
N ASN A 148 -11.30 -18.99 6.26
CA ASN A 148 -12.66 -19.39 5.87
C ASN A 148 -13.73 -18.99 6.90
N LEU A 149 -13.58 -17.83 7.53
CA LEU A 149 -14.54 -17.28 8.52
C LEU A 149 -15.83 -16.75 7.85
N ARG A 150 -16.10 -17.10 6.59
CA ARG A 150 -17.30 -16.72 5.83
C ARG A 150 -18.53 -17.60 6.10
N SER A 151 -18.51 -18.47 7.12
CA SER A 151 -19.65 -19.34 7.44
C SER A 151 -20.73 -18.74 8.34
N PHE A 152 -20.67 -17.46 8.73
CA PHE A 152 -21.71 -16.82 9.52
C PHE A 152 -22.13 -15.45 8.97
N SER A 153 -22.90 -15.46 7.88
CA SER A 153 -23.89 -14.41 7.64
C SER A 153 -25.07 -15.04 6.91
N HIS A 154 -26.13 -15.30 7.67
CA HIS A 154 -27.48 -15.58 7.21
C HIS A 154 -28.07 -14.39 6.46
#